data_AF-A0A353NP32-F1
#
_entry.id   AF-A0A353NP32-F1
#
_cell.length_a   1.000
_cell.length_b   1.000
_cell.length_c   1.000
_cell.angle_alpha   90.00
_cell.angle_beta   90.00
_cell.angle_gamma   90.00
#
_symmetry.space_group_name_H-M   'P 1'
#
loop_
_entity.id
_entity.type
_entity.pdbx_description
1 polymer ?
#
loop_
_entity_poly.entity_id
_entity_poly.type
_entity_poly.pdbx_seq_one_letter_code
_entity_poly.pdbx_strand_id
1 'polypeptide(L)'
;MAARGTDPLPRELSVEPFAATRYYKSGTGIVYRNSDDKIITSGIDGSMIETIGESAFGLDIASDNGGNTVAAWGSYRDNFNAKDMETLDTGEKLKYAAGMTEIRVALFNGTNWDIKTLTNNEIMDITPKVATNGSNSVVVWTQGVLENYCVDKGLPVIEFSESRLMVVQYNGFAWSEPAQLYLPSGEKLAEYSVAMADDGSALVTAVMDSGKIVILRISRDGGVTVINNSLPAAIKTSMIYNGKTYTLACYNAKSMVLTPYELSADGFVINTSFSDVHAGIGENFRLFRDWSGDGVEASVLVWSGYSKDDNSEAKIYASRMSAAEGDNAILITAPITATSIKIPFTTGGEAQTGVFVFSYDAYIKGNEIKVLTVFGESDGSVYLD
;
A
#
# COMPACT_ATOMS: atom_id res chain seq x y z
N MET A 1 -30.09 34.98 -17.65
CA MET A 1 -29.78 34.35 -16.34
C MET A 1 -29.56 32.87 -16.61
N ALA A 2 -28.30 32.48 -16.80
CA ALA A 2 -27.91 31.11 -17.09
C ALA A 2 -27.51 30.40 -15.80
N ALA A 3 -27.98 29.17 -15.65
CA ALA A 3 -27.67 28.28 -14.54
C ALA A 3 -26.16 28.05 -14.44
N ARG A 4 -25.58 28.28 -13.27
CA ARG A 4 -24.20 27.90 -12.95
C ARG A 4 -24.16 26.37 -12.87
N GLY A 5 -23.35 25.76 -13.73
CA GLY A 5 -22.98 24.35 -13.64
C GLY A 5 -22.28 24.10 -12.31
N THR A 6 -22.75 23.07 -11.62
CA THR A 6 -22.07 22.41 -10.52
C THR A 6 -21.07 21.44 -11.13
N ASP A 7 -19.83 21.89 -11.32
CA ASP A 7 -18.70 20.98 -11.51
C ASP A 7 -18.08 20.72 -10.13
N PRO A 8 -18.24 19.52 -9.53
CA PRO A 8 -17.37 19.10 -8.45
C PRO A 8 -16.15 18.38 -9.04
N LEU A 9 -14.96 18.83 -8.61
CA LEU A 9 -13.64 18.18 -8.65
C LEU A 9 -12.85 18.32 -9.98
N PRO A 10 -11.52 18.52 -9.91
CA PRO A 10 -10.58 17.59 -9.26
C PRO A 10 -9.80 18.24 -8.11
N ARG A 11 -9.93 17.69 -6.89
CA ARG A 11 -8.86 17.79 -5.90
C ARG A 11 -7.98 16.58 -6.13
N GLU A 12 -6.83 16.78 -6.77
CA GLU A 12 -5.78 15.78 -6.88
C GLU A 12 -5.45 15.26 -5.48
N LEU A 13 -5.77 13.99 -5.20
CA LEU A 13 -5.33 13.25 -4.01
C LEU A 13 -4.04 12.54 -4.40
N SER A 14 -2.94 13.28 -4.46
CA SER A 14 -1.61 12.73 -4.74
C SER A 14 -0.55 13.64 -4.12
N VAL A 15 -0.57 13.76 -2.80
CA VAL A 15 0.56 14.24 -2.01
C VAL A 15 0.53 13.50 -0.68
N GLU A 16 1.43 12.56 -0.45
CA GLU A 16 1.75 12.07 0.91
C GLU A 16 3.19 12.46 1.23
N PRO A 17 3.47 12.90 2.46
CA PRO A 17 3.85 11.93 3.49
C PRO A 17 3.49 12.36 4.93
N PHE A 18 2.42 11.78 5.46
CA PHE A 18 2.22 11.71 6.92
C PHE A 18 1.66 10.35 7.38
N ALA A 19 1.52 9.36 6.50
CA ALA A 19 0.29 8.57 6.58
C ALA A 19 0.46 7.05 6.63
N ALA A 20 1.65 6.45 6.51
CA ALA A 20 1.77 4.99 6.64
C ALA A 20 1.73 4.54 8.12
N THR A 21 0.63 4.78 8.83
CA THR A 21 0.38 4.14 10.12
C THR A 21 -0.16 2.75 9.90
N ARG A 22 0.31 1.80 10.69
CA ARG A 22 0.00 0.39 10.50
C ARG A 22 0.07 -0.39 11.81
N TYR A 23 -0.86 -1.32 11.99
CA TYR A 23 -0.87 -2.22 13.13
C TYR A 23 0.15 -3.35 12.97
N TYR A 24 0.76 -3.74 14.09
CA TYR A 24 1.50 -4.99 14.22
C TYR A 24 1.25 -5.64 15.60
N LYS A 25 1.85 -6.81 15.85
CA LYS A 25 1.70 -7.55 17.12
C LYS A 25 0.22 -7.75 17.48
N SER A 26 -0.55 -8.25 16.50
CA SER A 26 -1.99 -8.50 16.63
C SER A 26 -2.79 -7.25 17.08
N GLY A 27 -2.44 -6.08 16.55
CA GLY A 27 -3.17 -4.83 16.80
C GLY A 27 -2.88 -4.18 18.16
N THR A 28 -1.74 -4.51 18.78
CA THR A 28 -1.31 -3.91 20.06
C THR A 28 -0.11 -2.97 19.93
N GLY A 29 0.64 -3.08 18.83
CA GLY A 29 1.70 -2.15 18.45
C GLY A 29 1.36 -1.42 17.16
N ILE A 30 1.99 -0.27 16.95
CA ILE A 30 1.89 0.52 15.72
C ILE A 30 3.27 0.85 15.16
N VAL A 31 3.40 0.86 13.84
CA VAL A 31 4.54 1.41 13.11
C VAL A 31 4.05 2.54 12.22
N TYR A 32 4.77 3.65 12.18
CA TYR A 32 4.39 4.80 11.37
C TYR A 32 5.60 5.64 10.95
N ARG A 33 5.47 6.36 9.81
CA ARG A 33 6.38 7.46 9.45
C ARG A 33 5.89 8.74 10.12
N ASN A 34 6.77 9.43 10.86
CA ASN A 34 6.43 10.72 11.49
C ASN A 34 6.71 11.92 10.55
N SER A 35 6.49 13.14 11.03
CA SER A 35 6.74 14.40 10.30
C SER A 35 8.20 14.62 9.88
N ASP A 36 9.13 13.95 10.56
CA ASP A 36 10.57 14.13 10.39
C ASP A 36 11.14 13.01 9.50
N ASP A 37 10.28 12.29 8.77
CA ASP A 37 10.63 11.16 7.92
C ASP A 37 11.31 10.00 8.66
N LYS A 38 11.00 9.83 9.95
CA LYS A 38 11.48 8.71 10.75
C LYS A 38 10.44 7.61 10.81
N ILE A 39 10.88 6.35 10.75
CA ILE A 39 10.04 5.21 11.08
C ILE A 39 10.05 5.02 12.59
N ILE A 40 8.88 5.18 13.19
CA ILE A 40 8.65 5.06 14.61
C ILE A 40 7.83 3.79 14.88
N THR A 41 8.20 3.07 15.93
CA THR A 41 7.39 2.02 16.52
C THR A 41 6.99 2.38 17.94
N SER A 42 5.80 1.97 18.36
CA SER A 42 5.31 2.15 19.73
C SER A 42 4.21 1.14 20.08
N GLY A 43 3.88 1.07 21.37
CA GLY A 43 2.60 0.52 21.80
C GLY A 43 1.44 1.41 21.34
N ILE A 44 0.26 0.83 21.16
CA ILE A 44 -0.96 1.58 20.77
C ILE A 44 -1.33 2.70 21.75
N ASP A 45 -0.87 2.61 23.00
CA ASP A 45 -1.02 3.61 24.05
C ASP A 45 0.05 4.73 24.02
N GLY A 46 0.96 4.69 23.04
CA GLY A 46 2.07 5.63 22.92
C GLY A 46 3.26 5.30 23.84
N SER A 47 3.28 4.13 24.49
CA SER A 47 4.45 3.66 25.26
C SER A 47 5.54 3.06 24.35
N MET A 48 6.75 2.89 24.89
CA MET A 48 7.86 2.18 24.21
C MET A 48 8.18 2.74 22.82
N ILE A 49 8.23 4.07 22.70
CA ILE A 49 8.55 4.74 21.44
C ILE A 49 10.02 4.50 21.09
N GLU A 50 10.26 3.95 19.90
CA GLU A 50 11.58 3.70 19.34
C GLU A 50 11.64 4.16 17.88
N THR A 51 12.77 4.75 17.47
CA THR A 51 13.06 5.05 16.07
C THR A 51 13.81 3.88 15.45
N ILE A 52 13.26 3.31 14.37
CA ILE A 52 13.82 2.15 13.67
C ILE A 52 14.24 2.47 12.22
N GLY A 53 13.99 3.69 11.75
CA GLY A 53 14.41 4.15 10.42
C GLY A 53 14.50 5.67 10.36
N GLU A 54 15.42 6.16 9.55
CA GLU A 54 15.68 7.58 9.32
C GLU A 54 15.53 7.89 7.82
N SER A 55 15.16 9.13 7.48
CA SER A 55 15.00 9.60 6.08
C SER A 55 14.19 8.64 5.21
N ALA A 56 13.08 8.15 5.75
CA ALA A 56 12.33 7.04 5.21
C ALA A 56 11.11 7.47 4.38
N PHE A 57 10.78 6.70 3.37
CA PHE A 57 9.61 6.87 2.51
C PHE A 57 9.01 5.50 2.12
N GLY A 58 7.78 5.50 1.58
CA GLY A 58 7.13 4.27 1.12
C GLY A 58 7.02 3.12 2.14
N LEU A 59 6.70 3.41 3.41
CA LEU A 59 6.58 2.38 4.46
C LEU A 59 5.42 1.42 4.18
N ASP A 60 5.71 0.12 4.21
CA ASP A 60 4.71 -0.96 4.32
C ASP A 60 5.09 -1.96 5.41
N ILE A 61 4.09 -2.64 5.97
CA ILE A 61 4.26 -3.63 7.02
C ILE A 61 3.22 -4.73 6.90
N ALA A 62 3.64 -5.94 7.23
CA ALA A 62 2.77 -7.09 7.36
C ALA A 62 3.10 -7.81 8.66
N SER A 63 2.04 -8.24 9.36
CA SER A 63 2.13 -8.99 10.60
C SER A 63 1.28 -10.24 10.46
N ASP A 64 1.81 -11.36 10.94
CA ASP A 64 1.01 -12.54 11.23
C ASP A 64 0.49 -12.53 12.68
N ASN A 65 -0.55 -13.30 12.97
CA ASN A 65 -1.07 -13.48 14.32
C ASN A 65 -0.23 -14.50 15.10
N GLY A 66 0.89 -14.03 15.65
CA GLY A 66 1.76 -14.82 16.54
C GLY A 66 3.13 -15.17 15.96
N GLY A 67 3.36 -14.90 14.68
CA GLY A 67 4.68 -14.98 14.05
C GLY A 67 5.41 -13.65 13.89
N ASN A 68 6.40 -13.65 12.99
CA ASN A 68 7.20 -12.49 12.62
C ASN A 68 6.33 -11.35 12.04
N THR A 69 6.69 -10.12 12.40
CA THR A 69 6.26 -8.91 11.67
C THR A 69 7.41 -8.42 10.81
N VAL A 70 7.11 -8.01 9.58
CA VAL A 70 8.08 -7.41 8.65
C VAL A 70 7.61 -6.03 8.25
N ALA A 71 8.50 -5.04 8.38
CA ALA A 71 8.33 -3.70 7.82
C ALA A 71 9.40 -3.47 6.74
N ALA A 72 9.06 -2.74 5.68
CA ALA A 72 10.02 -2.27 4.69
C ALA A 72 9.72 -0.83 4.30
N TRP A 73 10.76 -0.08 3.97
CA TRP A 73 10.69 1.33 3.56
C TRP A 73 11.85 1.66 2.64
N GLY A 74 11.67 2.67 1.80
CA GLY A 74 12.77 3.30 1.08
C GLY A 74 13.49 4.30 1.98
N SER A 75 14.78 4.48 1.79
CA SER A 75 15.62 5.48 2.47
C SER A 75 16.67 6.02 1.50
N TYR A 76 17.51 6.96 1.94
CA TYR A 76 18.69 7.37 1.20
C TYR A 76 19.93 6.65 1.74
N ARG A 77 20.85 6.29 0.84
CA ARG A 77 22.14 5.72 1.21
C ARG A 77 22.90 6.64 2.17
N ASP A 78 23.65 6.07 3.11
CA ASP A 78 24.35 6.81 4.17
C ASP A 78 25.35 7.87 3.63
N ASN A 79 25.83 7.71 2.39
CA ASN A 79 26.72 8.67 1.72
C ASN A 79 25.98 9.73 0.89
N PHE A 80 24.64 9.82 0.99
CA PHE A 80 23.87 10.90 0.40
C PHE A 80 24.34 12.25 0.96
N ASN A 81 24.70 13.17 0.08
CA ASN A 81 25.16 14.49 0.46
C ASN A 81 24.47 15.56 -0.37
N ALA A 82 23.56 16.31 0.28
CA ALA A 82 22.84 17.40 -0.37
C ALA A 82 23.76 18.50 -0.95
N LYS A 83 25.01 18.61 -0.47
CA LYS A 83 25.99 19.56 -1.06
C LYS A 83 26.43 19.17 -2.46
N ASP A 84 26.47 17.87 -2.76
CA ASP A 84 26.82 17.38 -4.09
C ASP A 84 25.78 17.81 -5.15
N MET A 85 24.61 18.23 -4.69
CA MET A 85 23.51 18.72 -5.51
C MET A 85 23.55 20.24 -5.73
N GLU A 86 24.33 21.03 -4.98
CA GLU A 86 24.23 22.51 -5.01
C GLU A 86 24.50 23.10 -6.41
N THR A 87 25.42 22.50 -7.15
CA THR A 87 25.82 22.94 -8.50
C THR A 87 25.04 22.29 -9.63
N LEU A 88 24.19 21.31 -9.32
CA LEU A 88 23.43 20.53 -10.30
C LEU A 88 22.16 21.29 -10.74
N ASP A 89 21.77 21.10 -11.99
CA ASP A 89 20.46 21.52 -12.45
C ASP A 89 19.34 20.67 -11.83
N THR A 90 18.07 21.07 -12.01
CA THR A 90 16.93 20.35 -11.42
C THR A 90 16.88 18.88 -11.85
N GLY A 91 17.24 18.55 -13.08
CA GLY A 91 17.22 17.19 -13.59
C GLY A 91 18.31 16.31 -13.02
N GLU A 92 19.52 16.86 -12.98
CA GLU A 92 20.68 16.21 -12.39
C GLU A 92 20.46 15.95 -10.89
N LYS A 93 19.79 16.87 -10.19
CA LYS A 93 19.35 16.69 -8.79
C LYS A 93 18.42 15.49 -8.64
N LEU A 94 17.39 15.40 -9.48
CA LEU A 94 16.44 14.27 -9.46
C LEU A 94 17.16 12.95 -9.74
N LYS A 95 18.05 12.93 -10.74
CA LYS A 95 18.84 11.76 -11.10
C LYS A 95 19.75 11.29 -9.97
N TYR A 96 20.45 12.23 -9.33
CA TYR A 96 21.27 11.94 -8.17
C TYR A 96 20.43 11.39 -7.02
N ALA A 97 19.39 12.11 -6.58
CA ALA A 97 18.56 11.71 -5.45
C ALA A 97 17.93 10.32 -5.65
N ALA A 98 17.39 10.06 -6.84
CA ALA A 98 16.83 8.77 -7.18
C ALA A 98 17.88 7.65 -7.18
N GLY A 99 19.05 7.89 -7.74
CA GLY A 99 20.17 6.93 -7.68
C GLY A 99 20.70 6.72 -6.27
N MET A 100 20.34 7.57 -5.30
CA MET A 100 20.74 7.46 -3.89
C MET A 100 19.70 6.75 -3.03
N THR A 101 18.58 6.31 -3.60
CA THR A 101 17.56 5.55 -2.87
C THR A 101 18.03 4.12 -2.56
N GLU A 102 17.55 3.57 -1.46
CA GLU A 102 17.77 2.18 -1.05
C GLU A 102 16.53 1.61 -0.35
N ILE A 103 16.33 0.29 -0.40
CA ILE A 103 15.28 -0.38 0.40
C ILE A 103 15.89 -0.90 1.69
N ARG A 104 15.24 -0.61 2.81
CA ARG A 104 15.49 -1.22 4.11
C ARG A 104 14.35 -2.14 4.50
N VAL A 105 14.68 -3.19 5.24
CA VAL A 105 13.71 -4.11 5.85
C VAL A 105 14.01 -4.26 7.33
N ALA A 106 12.97 -4.40 8.14
CA ALA A 106 13.06 -4.74 9.54
C ALA A 106 12.20 -5.95 9.87
N LEU A 107 12.79 -6.91 10.59
CA LEU A 107 12.11 -8.10 11.11
C LEU A 107 11.92 -7.95 12.62
N PHE A 108 10.68 -7.95 13.09
CA PHE A 108 10.40 -7.96 14.52
C PHE A 108 10.38 -9.41 15.04
N ASN A 109 11.31 -9.72 15.94
CA ASN A 109 11.45 -11.06 16.53
C ASN A 109 10.64 -11.26 17.83
N GLY A 110 9.71 -10.36 18.13
CA GLY A 110 8.93 -10.35 19.36
C GLY A 110 9.46 -9.41 20.44
N THR A 111 10.73 -9.00 20.37
CA THR A 111 11.33 -8.05 21.32
C THR A 111 11.99 -6.86 20.62
N ASN A 112 12.82 -7.12 19.61
CA ASN A 112 13.57 -6.09 18.90
C ASN A 112 13.32 -6.17 17.39
N TRP A 113 13.59 -5.06 16.70
CA TRP A 113 13.67 -5.01 15.25
C TRP A 113 15.10 -5.31 14.78
N ASP A 114 15.25 -6.31 13.91
CA ASP A 114 16.49 -6.59 13.18
C ASP A 114 16.41 -5.93 11.80
N ILE A 115 17.25 -4.90 11.58
CA ILE A 115 17.18 -4.03 10.41
C ILE A 115 18.31 -4.37 9.44
N LYS A 116 17.96 -4.52 8.15
CA LYS A 116 18.90 -4.79 7.06
C LYS A 116 18.62 -3.89 5.87
N THR A 117 19.67 -3.32 5.29
CA THR A 117 19.61 -2.70 3.96
C THR A 117 19.62 -3.79 2.89
N LEU A 118 18.61 -3.78 2.01
CA LEU A 118 18.44 -4.77 0.94
C LEU A 118 19.12 -4.36 -0.37
N THR A 119 19.27 -3.06 -0.61
CA THR A 119 19.86 -2.56 -1.86
C THR A 119 20.99 -1.58 -1.59
N ASN A 120 22.02 -1.66 -2.44
CA ASN A 120 23.13 -0.70 -2.47
C ASN A 120 23.61 -0.62 -3.91
N ASN A 121 22.81 0.07 -4.73
CA ASN A 121 23.05 0.25 -6.15
C ASN A 121 22.82 1.73 -6.53
N GLU A 122 23.08 2.08 -7.78
CA GLU A 122 22.87 3.45 -8.30
C GLU A 122 21.63 3.51 -9.21
N ILE A 123 20.61 2.73 -8.86
CA ILE A 123 19.33 2.66 -9.55
C ILE A 123 18.25 3.02 -8.52
N MET A 124 17.17 3.63 -9.00
CA MET A 124 16.13 4.07 -8.09
C MET A 124 15.34 2.86 -7.58
N ASP A 125 15.27 2.69 -6.27
CA ASP A 125 14.56 1.62 -5.56
C ASP A 125 13.51 2.23 -4.61
N ILE A 126 12.21 2.01 -4.89
CA ILE A 126 11.13 2.73 -4.22
C ILE A 126 9.90 1.86 -3.95
N THR A 127 8.96 2.40 -3.17
CA THR A 127 7.61 1.87 -2.94
C THR A 127 7.53 0.43 -2.41
N PRO A 128 8.36 -0.04 -1.47
CA PRO A 128 8.36 -1.44 -1.07
C PRO A 128 7.00 -1.88 -0.50
N LYS A 129 6.61 -3.11 -0.79
CA LYS A 129 5.44 -3.79 -0.21
C LYS A 129 5.83 -5.13 0.37
N VAL A 130 5.18 -5.52 1.46
CA VAL A 130 5.57 -6.70 2.23
C VAL A 130 4.40 -7.65 2.48
N ALA A 131 4.70 -8.94 2.53
CA ALA A 131 3.77 -9.95 3.01
C ALA A 131 4.49 -11.00 3.85
N THR A 132 3.81 -11.53 4.87
CA THR A 132 4.35 -12.54 5.77
C THR A 132 3.24 -13.50 6.21
N ASN A 133 3.60 -14.77 6.42
CA ASN A 133 2.78 -15.74 7.16
C ASN A 133 3.34 -16.01 8.57
N GLY A 134 4.24 -15.14 9.04
CA GLY A 134 4.85 -15.23 10.36
C GLY A 134 6.13 -16.06 10.42
N SER A 135 6.42 -16.88 9.41
CA SER A 135 7.67 -17.67 9.33
C SER A 135 8.45 -17.38 8.05
N ASN A 136 7.74 -17.19 6.94
CA ASN A 136 8.24 -16.75 5.66
C ASN A 136 7.76 -15.32 5.40
N SER A 137 8.55 -14.58 4.62
CA SER A 137 8.18 -13.23 4.23
C SER A 137 8.72 -12.88 2.85
N VAL A 138 8.09 -11.93 2.18
CA VAL A 138 8.58 -11.35 0.94
C VAL A 138 8.57 -9.83 1.05
N VAL A 139 9.59 -9.20 0.46
CA VAL A 139 9.61 -7.76 0.17
C VAL A 139 9.71 -7.62 -1.33
N VAL A 140 8.78 -6.90 -1.92
CA VAL A 140 8.74 -6.58 -3.35
C VAL A 140 8.85 -5.06 -3.47
N TRP A 141 9.65 -4.56 -4.41
CA TRP A 141 9.80 -3.11 -4.63
C TRP A 141 9.86 -2.78 -6.12
N THR A 142 9.60 -1.52 -6.45
CA THR A 142 9.80 -0.99 -7.79
C THR A 142 11.25 -0.56 -7.92
N GLN A 143 11.93 -1.04 -8.96
CA GLN A 143 13.22 -0.52 -9.37
C GLN A 143 13.09 0.14 -10.75
N GLY A 144 13.61 1.37 -10.88
CA GLY A 144 13.43 2.18 -12.07
C GLY A 144 14.71 2.85 -12.54
N VAL A 145 14.91 2.92 -13.85
CA VAL A 145 15.97 3.71 -14.46
C VAL A 145 15.39 5.03 -14.95
N LEU A 146 15.81 6.13 -14.33
CA LEU A 146 15.41 7.47 -14.74
C LEU A 146 15.91 7.78 -16.15
N GLU A 147 14.98 8.03 -17.06
CA GLU A 147 15.30 8.47 -18.41
C GLU A 147 15.30 10.00 -18.48
N ASN A 148 14.14 10.55 -18.14
CA ASN A 148 13.82 11.94 -18.34
C ASN A 148 13.07 12.49 -17.12
N TYR A 149 13.02 13.81 -17.05
CA TYR A 149 12.16 14.52 -16.13
C TYR A 149 11.48 15.64 -16.91
N CYS A 150 10.23 15.91 -16.60
CA CYS A 150 9.59 17.14 -17.03
C CYS A 150 9.02 17.87 -15.82
N VAL A 151 8.66 19.13 -16.01
CA VAL A 151 7.94 19.91 -14.99
C VAL A 151 6.54 20.11 -15.51
N ASP A 152 5.57 19.37 -14.96
CA ASP A 152 4.15 19.54 -15.27
C ASP A 152 3.48 20.32 -14.13
N LYS A 153 2.79 21.42 -14.46
CA LYS A 153 2.16 22.33 -13.49
C LYS A 153 3.06 22.78 -12.32
N GLY A 154 4.38 22.84 -12.53
CA GLY A 154 5.35 23.20 -11.49
C GLY A 154 5.85 22.04 -10.64
N LEU A 155 5.41 20.81 -10.93
CA LEU A 155 5.82 19.58 -10.24
C LEU A 155 6.81 18.80 -11.09
N PRO A 156 7.93 18.32 -10.52
CA PRO A 156 8.81 17.40 -11.23
C PRO A 156 8.09 16.08 -11.47
N VAL A 157 7.90 15.74 -12.73
CA VAL A 157 7.41 14.44 -13.18
C VAL A 157 8.62 13.62 -13.59
N ILE A 158 8.82 12.51 -12.89
CA ILE A 158 9.86 11.54 -13.17
C ILE A 158 9.37 10.55 -14.23
N GLU A 159 10.16 10.35 -15.28
CA GLU A 159 9.90 9.31 -16.27
C GLU A 159 10.94 8.19 -16.20
N PHE A 160 10.46 6.98 -16.00
CA PHE A 160 11.27 5.77 -16.12
C PHE A 160 11.36 5.32 -17.57
N SER A 161 12.58 5.04 -18.03
CA SER A 161 12.82 4.25 -19.26
C SER A 161 12.37 2.81 -19.08
N GLU A 162 12.53 2.32 -17.85
CA GLU A 162 12.19 0.97 -17.43
C GLU A 162 11.73 1.01 -15.98
N SER A 163 10.65 0.30 -15.66
CA SER A 163 10.22 0.02 -14.29
C SER A 163 10.04 -1.48 -14.16
N ARG A 164 10.73 -2.10 -13.19
CA ARG A 164 10.65 -3.53 -12.90
C ARG A 164 10.31 -3.76 -11.45
N LEU A 165 9.69 -4.90 -11.17
CA LEU A 165 9.53 -5.41 -9.82
C LEU A 165 10.75 -6.24 -9.44
N MET A 166 11.25 -5.98 -8.25
CA MET A 166 12.32 -6.73 -7.60
C MET A 166 11.76 -7.46 -6.38
N VAL A 167 12.44 -8.50 -5.91
CA VAL A 167 12.01 -9.29 -4.75
C VAL A 167 13.18 -9.77 -3.90
N VAL A 168 12.95 -9.85 -2.59
CA VAL A 168 13.70 -10.72 -1.66
C VAL A 168 12.73 -11.56 -0.85
N GLN A 169 13.19 -12.74 -0.42
CA GLN A 169 12.41 -13.64 0.43
C GLN A 169 13.16 -13.92 1.73
N TYR A 170 12.42 -13.96 2.83
CA TYR A 170 12.88 -14.50 4.10
C TYR A 170 12.39 -15.93 4.26
N ASN A 171 13.31 -16.87 4.42
CA ASN A 171 12.97 -18.29 4.51
C ASN A 171 12.69 -18.79 5.95
N GLY A 172 12.67 -17.89 6.94
CA GLY A 172 12.64 -18.21 8.37
C GLY A 172 14.00 -18.15 9.06
N PHE A 173 15.07 -18.02 8.28
CA PHE A 173 16.45 -17.96 8.78
C PHE A 173 17.23 -16.79 8.20
N ALA A 174 17.13 -16.58 6.89
CA ALA A 174 17.87 -15.56 6.18
C ALA A 174 17.08 -14.95 5.02
N TRP A 175 17.42 -13.72 4.69
CA TRP A 175 17.00 -13.05 3.47
C TRP A 175 17.78 -13.58 2.26
N SER A 176 17.09 -13.83 1.15
CA SER A 176 17.72 -14.08 -0.14
C SER A 176 18.41 -12.82 -0.67
N GLU A 177 19.24 -13.00 -1.70
CA GLU A 177 19.71 -11.87 -2.50
C GLU A 177 18.55 -11.26 -3.32
N PRO A 178 18.59 -9.95 -3.61
CA PRO A 178 17.69 -9.30 -4.54
C PRO A 178 17.65 -9.98 -5.91
N ALA A 179 16.44 -10.24 -6.42
CA ALA A 179 16.21 -10.79 -7.74
C ALA A 179 15.14 -10.01 -8.50
N GLN A 180 15.25 -9.97 -9.83
CA GLN A 180 14.19 -9.42 -10.67
C GLN A 180 12.97 -10.35 -10.63
N LEU A 181 11.84 -9.82 -10.18
CA LEU A 181 10.57 -10.53 -10.15
C LEU A 181 9.86 -10.43 -11.50
N TYR A 182 9.76 -9.22 -12.06
CA TYR A 182 9.01 -8.98 -13.29
C TYR A 182 9.44 -7.70 -13.98
N LEU A 183 9.61 -7.76 -15.30
CA LEU A 183 9.86 -6.61 -16.17
C LEU A 183 8.73 -6.56 -17.21
N PRO A 184 7.83 -5.57 -17.17
CA PRO A 184 6.84 -5.34 -18.20
C PRO A 184 7.47 -5.13 -19.59
N SER A 185 6.89 -5.75 -20.61
CA SER A 185 7.31 -5.54 -22.00
C SER A 185 6.53 -4.40 -22.63
N GLY A 186 7.15 -3.23 -22.77
CA GLY A 186 6.60 -2.10 -23.54
C GLY A 186 5.48 -1.32 -22.85
N GLU A 187 5.27 -1.52 -21.55
CA GLU A 187 4.33 -0.78 -20.70
C GLU A 187 5.05 -0.40 -19.40
N LYS A 188 4.56 0.60 -18.67
CA LYS A 188 5.12 0.99 -17.36
C LYS A 188 4.31 0.37 -16.23
N LEU A 189 4.98 -0.01 -15.15
CA LEU A 189 4.32 -0.41 -13.92
C LEU A 189 3.66 0.83 -13.28
N ALA A 190 2.38 0.72 -12.93
CA ALA A 190 1.62 1.77 -12.28
C ALA A 190 1.36 1.48 -10.80
N GLU A 191 1.04 0.22 -10.46
CA GLU A 191 0.68 -0.18 -9.11
C GLU A 191 0.95 -1.68 -8.94
N TYR A 192 1.12 -2.14 -7.70
CA TYR A 192 1.17 -3.57 -7.42
C TYR A 192 0.69 -3.87 -6.00
N SER A 193 0.31 -5.10 -5.68
CA SER A 193 0.00 -5.51 -4.31
C SER A 193 0.57 -6.89 -4.03
N VAL A 194 0.85 -7.22 -2.77
CA VAL A 194 1.46 -8.49 -2.39
C VAL A 194 0.68 -9.12 -1.23
N ALA A 195 0.50 -10.44 -1.29
CA ALA A 195 -0.11 -11.21 -0.22
C ALA A 195 0.52 -12.60 -0.16
N MET A 196 0.63 -13.16 1.05
CA MET A 196 1.26 -14.46 1.30
C MET A 196 0.23 -15.45 1.85
N ALA A 197 0.28 -16.68 1.33
CA ALA A 197 -0.49 -17.81 1.81
C ALA A 197 0.21 -18.50 2.99
N ASP A 198 -0.52 -19.33 3.70
CA ASP A 198 0.01 -20.00 4.89
C ASP A 198 1.16 -20.99 4.56
N ASP A 199 1.24 -21.49 3.32
CA ASP A 199 2.34 -22.35 2.85
C ASP A 199 3.65 -21.59 2.55
N GLY A 200 3.64 -20.26 2.64
CA GLY A 200 4.78 -19.39 2.38
C GLY A 200 4.95 -19.00 0.91
N SER A 201 4.06 -19.46 0.02
CA SER A 201 3.96 -18.89 -1.33
C SER A 201 3.27 -17.52 -1.29
N ALA A 202 3.60 -16.66 -2.23
CA ALA A 202 3.04 -15.32 -2.33
C ALA A 202 2.51 -15.04 -3.73
N LEU A 203 1.49 -14.20 -3.80
CA LEU A 203 1.01 -13.60 -5.03
C LEU A 203 1.36 -12.13 -5.05
N VAL A 204 1.72 -11.63 -6.24
CA VAL A 204 1.88 -10.21 -6.53
C VAL A 204 0.97 -9.84 -7.69
N THR A 205 0.10 -8.86 -7.53
CA THR A 205 -0.57 -8.23 -8.67
C THR A 205 0.33 -7.15 -9.22
N ALA A 206 0.57 -7.12 -10.53
CA ALA A 206 1.25 -6.03 -11.22
C ALA A 206 0.27 -5.35 -12.17
N VAL A 207 0.04 -4.06 -11.97
CA VAL A 207 -0.87 -3.24 -12.77
C VAL A 207 -0.03 -2.33 -13.65
N MET A 208 -0.27 -2.37 -14.95
CA MET A 208 0.40 -1.49 -15.91
C MET A 208 -0.35 -0.16 -16.04
N ASP A 209 0.28 0.86 -16.61
CA ASP A 209 -0.32 2.16 -16.94
C ASP A 209 -1.54 2.05 -17.87
N SER A 210 -1.59 1.03 -18.72
CA SER A 210 -2.75 0.66 -19.55
C SER A 210 -3.95 0.17 -18.73
N GLY A 211 -3.74 -0.13 -17.45
CA GLY A 211 -4.65 -0.78 -16.53
C GLY A 211 -4.63 -2.31 -16.62
N LYS A 212 -3.80 -2.90 -17.48
CA LYS A 212 -3.62 -4.35 -17.58
C LYS A 212 -3.09 -4.93 -16.28
N ILE A 213 -3.67 -6.05 -15.85
CA ILE A 213 -3.28 -6.75 -14.62
C ILE A 213 -2.60 -8.06 -14.97
N VAL A 214 -1.44 -8.31 -14.35
CA VAL A 214 -0.74 -9.61 -14.36
C VAL A 214 -0.62 -10.09 -12.92
N ILE A 215 -0.73 -11.41 -12.71
CA ILE A 215 -0.51 -12.03 -11.40
C ILE A 215 0.81 -12.80 -11.45
N LEU A 216 1.65 -12.62 -10.45
CA LEU A 216 2.93 -13.29 -10.31
C LEU A 216 2.85 -14.17 -9.08
N ARG A 217 3.09 -15.46 -9.23
CA ARG A 217 3.21 -16.39 -8.12
C ARG A 217 4.68 -16.57 -7.78
N ILE A 218 5.04 -16.29 -6.53
CA ILE A 218 6.33 -16.57 -5.94
C ILE A 218 6.15 -17.83 -5.07
N SER A 219 6.75 -18.93 -5.49
CA SER A 219 6.79 -20.15 -4.68
C SER A 219 7.71 -19.99 -3.48
N ARG A 220 7.53 -20.85 -2.47
CA ARG A 220 8.31 -20.81 -1.22
C ARG A 220 9.82 -20.93 -1.46
N ASP A 221 10.24 -21.65 -2.49
CA ASP A 221 11.63 -21.85 -2.91
C ASP A 221 12.13 -20.81 -3.94
N GLY A 222 11.29 -19.82 -4.28
CA GLY A 222 11.66 -18.66 -5.09
C GLY A 222 11.44 -18.81 -6.59
N GLY A 223 10.87 -19.92 -7.04
CA GLY A 223 10.37 -20.03 -8.41
C GLY A 223 9.24 -19.04 -8.68
N VAL A 224 9.29 -18.36 -9.82
CA VAL A 224 8.30 -17.34 -10.23
C VAL A 224 7.48 -17.85 -11.40
N THR A 225 6.15 -17.72 -11.34
CA THR A 225 5.23 -18.02 -12.43
C THR A 225 4.39 -16.79 -12.76
N VAL A 226 4.30 -16.44 -14.04
CA VAL A 226 3.47 -15.35 -14.55
C VAL A 226 2.12 -15.91 -14.99
N ILE A 227 1.03 -15.34 -14.48
CA ILE A 227 -0.33 -15.82 -14.66
C ILE A 227 -1.18 -14.68 -15.21
N ASN A 228 -1.78 -14.95 -16.37
CA ASN A 228 -2.68 -14.02 -17.02
C ASN A 228 -4.13 -14.52 -16.90
N ASN A 229 -4.90 -13.87 -16.03
CA ASN A 229 -6.31 -14.17 -15.83
C ASN A 229 -7.25 -13.39 -16.76
N SER A 230 -6.72 -12.55 -17.66
CA SER A 230 -7.50 -11.66 -18.53
C SER A 230 -8.50 -10.79 -17.75
N LEU A 231 -8.08 -10.31 -16.58
CA LEU A 231 -8.89 -9.45 -15.73
C LEU A 231 -9.21 -8.11 -16.45
N PRO A 232 -10.40 -7.53 -16.23
CA PRO A 232 -10.70 -6.17 -16.64
C PRO A 232 -9.67 -5.16 -16.14
N ALA A 233 -9.47 -4.09 -16.90
CA ALA A 233 -8.51 -3.06 -16.54
C ALA A 233 -8.83 -2.44 -15.17
N ALA A 234 -7.79 -2.17 -14.38
CA ALA A 234 -7.89 -1.48 -13.10
C ALA A 234 -6.72 -0.52 -12.93
N ILE A 235 -6.88 0.51 -12.11
CA ILE A 235 -5.80 1.44 -11.74
C ILE A 235 -5.25 1.15 -10.34
N LYS A 236 -6.02 0.44 -9.51
CA LYS A 236 -5.65 0.12 -8.13
C LYS A 236 -6.11 -1.27 -7.76
N THR A 237 -5.26 -1.98 -7.03
CA THR A 237 -5.55 -3.32 -6.52
C THR A 237 -5.23 -3.43 -5.05
N SER A 238 -6.03 -4.23 -4.34
CA SER A 238 -5.68 -4.71 -3.01
C SER A 238 -5.92 -6.21 -2.99
N MET A 239 -5.02 -6.95 -2.36
CA MET A 239 -5.09 -8.40 -2.29
C MET A 239 -4.79 -8.87 -0.88
N ILE A 240 -5.51 -9.87 -0.41
CA ILE A 240 -5.25 -10.50 0.88
C ILE A 240 -5.53 -12.00 0.83
N TYR A 241 -4.73 -12.77 1.55
CA TYR A 241 -5.01 -14.18 1.78
C TYR A 241 -6.00 -14.32 2.95
N ASN A 242 -7.08 -15.05 2.73
CA ASN A 242 -8.15 -15.20 3.72
C ASN A 242 -7.99 -16.46 4.60
N GLY A 243 -6.95 -17.27 4.42
CA GLY A 243 -6.78 -18.57 5.09
C GLY A 243 -7.00 -19.79 4.18
N LYS A 244 -7.51 -19.57 2.96
CA LYS A 244 -7.68 -20.63 1.96
C LYS A 244 -7.39 -20.15 0.54
N THR A 245 -7.99 -19.03 0.18
CA THR A 245 -7.89 -18.39 -1.13
C THR A 245 -7.43 -16.95 -0.98
N TYR A 246 -7.17 -16.28 -2.09
CA TYR A 246 -6.93 -14.84 -2.09
C TYR A 246 -8.18 -14.09 -2.52
N THR A 247 -8.50 -13.04 -1.80
CA THR A 247 -9.45 -12.02 -2.27
C THR A 247 -8.65 -10.92 -2.96
N LEU A 248 -8.96 -10.65 -4.22
CA LEU A 248 -8.40 -9.54 -4.99
C LEU A 248 -9.52 -8.53 -5.28
N ALA A 249 -9.35 -7.27 -4.89
CA ALA A 249 -10.24 -6.18 -5.25
C ALA A 249 -9.56 -5.24 -6.24
N CYS A 250 -10.23 -4.97 -7.36
CA CYS A 250 -9.73 -4.16 -8.47
C CYS A 250 -10.62 -2.95 -8.68
N TYR A 251 -10.05 -1.74 -8.70
CA TYR A 251 -10.79 -0.52 -8.98
C TYR A 251 -10.52 0.00 -10.39
N ASN A 252 -11.59 0.19 -11.16
CA ASN A 252 -11.52 0.74 -12.51
C ASN A 252 -11.88 2.23 -12.50
N ALA A 253 -10.94 3.09 -12.90
CA ALA A 253 -11.14 4.54 -12.93
C ALA A 253 -12.21 5.00 -13.94
N LYS A 254 -12.37 4.28 -15.05
CA LYS A 254 -13.30 4.67 -16.13
C LYS A 254 -14.75 4.37 -15.75
N SER A 255 -15.01 3.20 -15.16
CA SER A 255 -16.34 2.83 -14.71
C SER A 255 -16.63 3.29 -13.27
N MET A 256 -15.60 3.68 -12.51
CA MET A 256 -15.68 3.99 -11.08
C MET A 256 -16.29 2.84 -10.26
N VAL A 257 -15.96 1.60 -10.65
CA VAL A 257 -16.47 0.38 -10.01
C VAL A 257 -15.31 -0.39 -9.39
N LEU A 258 -15.53 -0.84 -8.16
CA LEU A 258 -14.71 -1.86 -7.51
C LEU A 258 -15.25 -3.24 -7.91
N THR A 259 -14.39 -4.11 -8.42
CA THR A 259 -14.74 -5.50 -8.73
C THR A 259 -13.84 -6.45 -7.95
N PRO A 260 -14.42 -7.26 -7.05
CA PRO A 260 -13.70 -8.32 -6.35
C PRO A 260 -13.62 -9.62 -7.17
N TYR A 261 -12.56 -10.39 -6.91
CA TYR A 261 -12.25 -11.69 -7.48
C TYR A 261 -11.73 -12.61 -6.39
N GLU A 262 -12.06 -13.90 -6.49
CA GLU A 262 -11.41 -14.94 -5.69
C GLU A 262 -10.36 -15.64 -6.54
N LEU A 263 -9.15 -15.77 -6.00
CA LEU A 263 -8.04 -16.47 -6.64
C LEU A 263 -7.65 -17.71 -5.83
N SER A 264 -7.29 -18.79 -6.53
CA SER A 264 -6.66 -19.94 -5.90
C SER A 264 -5.30 -19.57 -5.30
N ALA A 265 -4.74 -20.45 -4.46
CA ALA A 265 -3.36 -20.33 -3.98
C ALA A 265 -2.33 -20.31 -5.12
N ASP A 266 -2.69 -20.86 -6.28
CA ASP A 266 -1.87 -20.81 -7.48
C ASP A 266 -2.05 -19.54 -8.30
N GLY A 267 -2.94 -18.63 -7.92
CA GLY A 267 -3.14 -17.32 -8.57
C GLY A 267 -4.13 -17.31 -9.75
N PHE A 268 -4.90 -18.38 -9.94
CA PHE A 268 -5.96 -18.43 -10.96
C PHE A 268 -7.28 -17.91 -10.40
N VAL A 269 -8.04 -17.14 -11.19
CA VAL A 269 -9.40 -16.74 -10.84
C VAL A 269 -10.28 -17.98 -10.77
N ILE A 270 -10.92 -18.20 -9.62
CA ILE A 270 -11.83 -19.32 -9.38
C ILE A 270 -13.26 -18.86 -9.11
N ASN A 271 -13.47 -17.59 -8.75
CA ASN A 271 -14.80 -17.04 -8.55
C ASN A 271 -14.85 -15.54 -8.91
N THR A 272 -15.94 -15.13 -9.56
CA THR A 272 -16.26 -13.74 -9.92
C THR A 272 -17.62 -13.29 -9.39
N SER A 273 -18.32 -14.18 -8.68
CA SER A 273 -19.68 -13.95 -8.19
C SER A 273 -19.63 -13.40 -6.78
N PHE A 274 -19.84 -12.09 -6.66
CA PHE A 274 -19.95 -11.39 -5.38
C PHE A 274 -21.31 -10.70 -5.30
N SER A 275 -22.04 -10.90 -4.20
CA SER A 275 -23.30 -10.21 -3.97
C SER A 275 -23.09 -8.95 -3.14
N ASP A 276 -23.94 -7.94 -3.37
CA ASP A 276 -24.00 -6.72 -2.57
C ASP A 276 -22.70 -5.89 -2.57
N VAL A 277 -21.98 -5.87 -3.70
CA VAL A 277 -20.84 -4.97 -3.90
C VAL A 277 -21.33 -3.52 -3.85
N HIS A 278 -20.82 -2.75 -2.88
CA HIS A 278 -21.29 -1.38 -2.64
C HIS A 278 -20.92 -0.43 -3.78
N ALA A 279 -21.87 0.41 -4.17
CA ALA A 279 -21.61 1.53 -5.07
C ALA A 279 -20.86 2.67 -4.34
N GLY A 280 -20.07 3.45 -5.08
CA GLY A 280 -19.41 4.65 -4.54
C GLY A 280 -18.17 4.40 -3.71
N ILE A 281 -17.59 3.19 -3.75
CA ILE A 281 -16.24 2.94 -3.24
C ILE A 281 -15.24 3.63 -4.18
N GLY A 282 -14.47 4.58 -3.66
CA GLY A 282 -13.39 5.23 -4.40
C GLY A 282 -12.10 4.41 -4.41
N GLU A 283 -11.04 4.96 -5.00
CA GLU A 283 -9.74 4.30 -5.10
C GLU A 283 -9.05 4.08 -3.73
N ASN A 284 -9.44 4.80 -2.70
CA ASN A 284 -8.88 4.66 -1.34
C ASN A 284 -9.56 3.55 -0.54
N PHE A 285 -9.36 2.31 -1.01
CA PHE A 285 -9.78 1.07 -0.34
C PHE A 285 -8.57 0.17 -0.04
N ARG A 286 -8.72 -0.72 0.94
CA ARG A 286 -7.79 -1.82 1.22
C ARG A 286 -8.54 -3.02 1.77
N LEU A 287 -8.03 -4.22 1.45
CA LEU A 287 -8.46 -5.48 2.03
C LEU A 287 -7.60 -5.84 3.25
N PHE A 288 -8.24 -6.39 4.27
CA PHE A 288 -7.63 -6.83 5.51
C PHE A 288 -8.00 -8.28 5.80
N ARG A 289 -7.08 -9.03 6.41
CA ARG A 289 -7.35 -10.39 6.89
C ARG A 289 -8.19 -10.31 8.16
N ASP A 290 -9.17 -11.19 8.26
CA ASP A 290 -9.92 -11.40 9.49
C ASP A 290 -9.14 -12.36 10.41
N TRP A 291 -8.65 -11.88 11.56
CA TRP A 291 -7.85 -12.66 12.51
C TRP A 291 -8.70 -13.32 13.61
N SER A 292 -9.98 -13.55 13.36
CA SER A 292 -10.92 -14.13 14.33
C SER A 292 -10.59 -15.54 14.82
N GLY A 293 -9.68 -16.27 14.17
CA GLY A 293 -9.18 -17.57 14.61
C GLY A 293 -8.94 -18.53 13.44
N ASP A 294 -8.42 -19.72 13.77
CA ASP A 294 -8.14 -20.78 12.79
C ASP A 294 -9.43 -21.20 12.07
N GLY A 295 -9.36 -21.32 10.74
CA GLY A 295 -10.49 -21.70 9.89
C GLY A 295 -11.48 -20.57 9.58
N VAL A 296 -11.23 -19.33 10.02
CA VAL A 296 -12.00 -18.18 9.56
C VAL A 296 -11.50 -17.74 8.20
N GLU A 297 -12.23 -18.14 7.16
CA GLU A 297 -11.96 -17.78 5.78
C GLU A 297 -12.72 -16.48 5.44
N ALA A 298 -12.19 -15.34 5.88
CA ALA A 298 -12.84 -14.05 5.63
C ALA A 298 -11.84 -12.92 5.38
N SER A 299 -12.29 -11.92 4.62
CA SER A 299 -11.59 -10.66 4.41
C SER A 299 -12.49 -9.50 4.81
N VAL A 300 -11.91 -8.34 5.09
CA VAL A 300 -12.67 -7.12 5.33
C VAL A 300 -12.22 -6.06 4.35
N LEU A 301 -13.18 -5.53 3.61
CA LEU A 301 -12.99 -4.38 2.74
C LEU A 301 -13.20 -3.12 3.56
N VAL A 302 -12.19 -2.25 3.59
CA VAL A 302 -12.25 -0.96 4.27
C VAL A 302 -11.96 0.14 3.26
N TRP A 303 -12.72 1.23 3.30
CA TRP A 303 -12.53 2.36 2.41
C TRP A 303 -12.93 3.67 3.05
N SER A 304 -12.37 4.76 2.54
CA SER A 304 -12.76 6.10 2.94
C SER A 304 -13.94 6.63 2.12
N GLY A 305 -14.79 7.46 2.73
CA GLY A 305 -15.70 8.34 2.03
C GLY A 305 -15.99 9.61 2.83
N TYR A 306 -16.93 10.43 2.37
CA TYR A 306 -17.26 11.72 2.97
C TYR A 306 -18.75 11.86 3.27
N SER A 307 -19.11 12.75 4.21
CA SER A 307 -20.50 13.12 4.47
C SER A 307 -21.12 13.83 3.25
N LYS A 308 -22.39 13.54 2.96
CA LYS A 308 -23.13 14.16 1.83
C LYS A 308 -23.39 15.66 2.03
N ASP A 309 -23.48 16.09 3.29
CA ASP A 309 -23.96 17.42 3.69
C ASP A 309 -22.77 18.35 4.01
N ASP A 310 -21.89 18.60 3.04
CA ASP A 310 -20.75 19.56 3.06
C ASP A 310 -19.33 18.96 3.20
N ASN A 311 -19.14 17.65 3.07
CA ASN A 311 -17.82 16.98 3.26
C ASN A 311 -17.15 17.36 4.60
N SER A 312 -17.95 17.68 5.61
CA SER A 312 -17.52 18.07 6.96
C SER A 312 -16.93 16.95 7.79
N GLU A 313 -17.20 15.72 7.38
CA GLU A 313 -16.70 14.53 8.03
C GLU A 313 -16.10 13.58 7.00
N ALA A 314 -14.85 13.18 7.23
CA ALA A 314 -14.29 11.99 6.61
C ALA A 314 -14.82 10.75 7.37
N LYS A 315 -15.21 9.73 6.64
CA LYS A 315 -15.73 8.47 7.19
C LYS A 315 -14.89 7.31 6.70
N ILE A 316 -14.63 6.35 7.59
CA ILE A 316 -14.10 5.05 7.21
C ILE A 316 -15.25 4.05 7.30
N TYR A 317 -15.49 3.36 6.20
CA TYR A 317 -16.48 2.30 6.09
C TYR A 317 -15.79 0.94 6.09
N ALA A 318 -16.49 -0.07 6.58
CA ALA A 318 -16.03 -1.46 6.54
C ALA A 318 -17.15 -2.40 6.11
N SER A 319 -16.80 -3.45 5.39
CA SER A 319 -17.68 -4.56 5.03
C SER A 319 -16.93 -5.87 5.08
N ARG A 320 -17.54 -6.88 5.69
CA ARG A 320 -16.97 -8.22 5.75
C ARG A 320 -17.29 -8.97 4.46
N MET A 321 -16.33 -9.76 3.99
CA MET A 321 -16.42 -10.63 2.83
C MET A 321 -16.13 -12.05 3.32
N SER A 322 -17.15 -12.91 3.33
CA SER A 322 -16.98 -14.33 3.70
C SER A 322 -16.42 -15.12 2.52
N ALA A 323 -15.60 -16.14 2.76
CA ALA A 323 -15.20 -17.05 1.69
C ALA A 323 -16.40 -17.76 1.04
N ALA A 324 -16.21 -18.22 -0.19
CA ALA A 324 -17.22 -18.96 -0.92
C ALA A 324 -17.44 -20.35 -0.28
N GLU A 325 -18.69 -20.69 0.03
CA GLU A 325 -19.10 -22.06 0.35
C GLU A 325 -19.66 -22.74 -0.92
N GLY A 326 -18.82 -23.50 -1.64
CA GLY A 326 -19.22 -24.17 -2.88
C GLY A 326 -19.39 -23.19 -4.05
N ASP A 327 -20.45 -23.36 -4.84
CA ASP A 327 -20.76 -22.50 -6.00
C ASP A 327 -21.48 -21.19 -5.62
N ASN A 328 -21.59 -20.89 -4.32
CA ASN A 328 -22.29 -19.71 -3.85
C ASN A 328 -21.47 -18.42 -4.07
N ALA A 329 -22.18 -17.32 -4.33
CA ALA A 329 -21.56 -16.01 -4.39
C ALA A 329 -20.95 -15.63 -3.04
N ILE A 330 -19.81 -14.95 -3.06
CA ILE A 330 -19.24 -14.35 -1.85
C ILE A 330 -20.13 -13.19 -1.42
N LEU A 331 -20.67 -13.27 -0.21
CA LEU A 331 -21.48 -12.21 0.39
C LEU A 331 -20.58 -11.08 0.89
N ILE A 332 -20.87 -9.86 0.44
CA ILE A 332 -20.33 -8.64 1.04
C ILE A 332 -21.40 -8.07 1.97
N THR A 333 -21.11 -7.95 3.26
CA THR A 333 -22.08 -7.41 4.21
C THR A 333 -22.37 -5.94 3.93
N ALA A 334 -23.54 -5.45 4.36
CA ALA A 334 -23.84 -4.01 4.38
C ALA A 334 -22.72 -3.21 5.09
N PRO A 335 -22.42 -1.98 4.64
CA PRO A 335 -21.33 -1.20 5.17
C PRO A 335 -21.67 -0.67 6.55
N ILE A 336 -20.74 -0.81 7.49
CA ILE A 336 -20.78 -0.09 8.76
C ILE A 336 -19.92 1.17 8.67
N THR A 337 -20.27 2.22 9.42
CA THR A 337 -19.36 3.35 9.64
C THR A 337 -18.44 2.97 10.78
N ALA A 338 -17.18 2.66 10.47
CA ALA A 338 -16.18 2.26 11.45
C ALA A 338 -15.62 3.46 12.23
N THR A 339 -15.48 4.62 11.57
CA THR A 339 -15.12 5.88 12.23
C THR A 339 -15.66 7.10 11.46
N SER A 340 -15.88 8.19 12.19
CA SER A 340 -16.20 9.52 11.63
C SER A 340 -15.22 10.53 12.20
N ILE A 341 -14.55 11.27 11.31
CA ILE A 341 -13.50 12.24 11.64
C ILE A 341 -14.01 13.60 11.20
N LYS A 342 -14.20 14.49 12.16
CA LYS A 342 -14.56 15.88 11.87
C LYS A 342 -13.37 16.59 11.26
N ILE A 343 -13.55 17.12 10.05
CA ILE A 343 -12.53 17.89 9.38
C ILE A 343 -12.58 19.32 9.95
N PRO A 344 -11.47 19.89 10.44
CA PRO A 344 -11.44 21.26 10.90
C PRO A 344 -11.79 22.21 9.74
N PHE A 345 -12.76 23.10 9.95
CA PHE A 345 -13.01 24.19 9.01
C PHE A 345 -12.41 25.48 9.56
N THR A 346 -11.52 26.11 8.81
CA THR A 346 -11.15 27.50 9.08
C THR A 346 -12.22 28.42 8.49
N THR A 347 -13.01 29.09 9.33
CA THR A 347 -13.91 30.17 8.91
C THR A 347 -13.16 31.52 8.95
N GLY A 348 -13.12 32.27 7.85
CA GLY A 348 -12.58 33.64 7.81
C GLY A 348 -11.97 34.04 6.46
N GLY A 349 -11.69 35.35 6.28
CA GLY A 349 -11.06 35.91 5.07
C GLY A 349 -9.59 35.50 4.86
N GLU A 350 -9.00 34.80 5.84
CA GLU A 350 -7.68 34.15 5.78
C GLU A 350 -7.78 32.61 5.83
N ALA A 351 -8.90 32.03 5.37
CA ALA A 351 -9.02 30.58 5.24
C ALA A 351 -7.99 30.08 4.21
N GLN A 352 -6.77 29.78 4.66
CA GLN A 352 -5.87 28.94 3.91
C GLN A 352 -6.60 27.61 3.73
N THR A 353 -6.73 27.22 2.47
CA THR A 353 -7.39 25.99 2.06
C THR A 353 -6.45 24.83 2.39
N GLY A 354 -6.30 24.52 3.67
CA GLY A 354 -5.47 23.41 4.13
C GLY A 354 -5.92 22.12 3.45
N VAL A 355 -4.99 21.42 2.81
CA VAL A 355 -5.24 20.08 2.27
C VAL A 355 -5.08 19.12 3.43
N PHE A 356 -6.20 18.63 3.95
CA PHE A 356 -6.20 17.62 5.00
C PHE A 356 -5.94 16.25 4.38
N VAL A 357 -4.90 15.57 4.86
CA VAL A 357 -4.57 14.20 4.46
C VAL A 357 -4.83 13.29 5.65
N PHE A 358 -5.45 12.15 5.38
CA PHE A 358 -5.58 11.10 6.38
C PHE A 358 -5.28 9.75 5.75
N SER A 359 -4.71 8.87 6.56
CA SER A 359 -4.54 7.47 6.21
C SER A 359 -5.00 6.62 7.36
N TYR A 360 -5.38 5.40 7.02
CA TYR A 360 -5.95 4.45 7.94
C TYR A 360 -5.28 3.09 7.81
N ASP A 361 -5.40 2.33 8.90
CA ASP A 361 -5.14 0.91 8.92
C ASP A 361 -6.21 0.22 9.77
N ALA A 362 -6.47 -1.05 9.50
CA ALA A 362 -7.50 -1.79 10.21
C ALA A 362 -6.95 -3.12 10.74
N TYR A 363 -7.37 -3.46 11.96
CA TYR A 363 -7.15 -4.76 12.55
C TYR A 363 -8.49 -5.35 12.95
N ILE A 364 -8.75 -6.59 12.54
CA ILE A 364 -10.03 -7.27 12.76
C ILE A 364 -9.77 -8.56 13.53
N LYS A 365 -10.49 -8.74 14.63
CA LYS A 365 -10.46 -9.97 15.44
C LYS A 365 -11.80 -10.20 16.09
N GLY A 366 -12.38 -11.37 15.83
CA GLY A 366 -13.74 -11.70 16.26
C GLY A 366 -14.75 -10.72 15.66
N ASN A 367 -15.59 -10.16 16.52
CA ASN A 367 -16.56 -9.14 16.13
C ASN A 367 -16.01 -7.71 16.31
N GLU A 368 -14.71 -7.56 16.58
CA GLU A 368 -14.08 -6.26 16.77
C GLU A 368 -13.33 -5.81 15.51
N ILE A 369 -13.66 -4.60 15.05
CA ILE A 369 -12.85 -3.86 14.10
C ILE A 369 -12.18 -2.69 14.83
N LYS A 370 -10.85 -2.63 14.74
CA LYS A 370 -10.06 -1.49 15.20
C LYS A 370 -9.56 -0.75 13.98
N VAL A 371 -9.87 0.53 13.88
CA VAL A 371 -9.35 1.41 12.83
C VAL A 371 -8.39 2.39 13.47
N LEU A 372 -7.16 2.42 12.99
CA LEU A 372 -6.20 3.47 13.30
C LEU A 372 -6.28 4.50 12.20
N THR A 373 -6.38 5.78 12.56
CA THR A 373 -6.35 6.86 11.59
C THR A 373 -5.34 7.89 12.02
N VAL A 374 -4.45 8.27 11.11
CA VAL A 374 -3.58 9.45 11.26
C VAL A 374 -4.15 10.57 10.40
N PHE A 375 -4.18 11.76 10.98
CA PHE A 375 -4.71 12.97 10.36
C PHE A 375 -3.65 14.07 10.46
N GLY A 376 -3.35 14.71 9.33
CA GLY A 376 -2.38 15.79 9.25
C GLY A 376 -2.88 16.93 8.35
N GLU A 377 -2.41 18.13 8.63
CA GLU A 377 -2.51 19.28 7.72
C GLU A 377 -1.28 19.24 6.81
N SER A 378 -1.48 19.12 5.49
CA SER A 378 -0.38 19.23 4.54
C SER A 378 -0.14 20.70 4.23
N ASP A 379 1.12 21.10 4.30
CA ASP A 379 1.61 22.41 3.84
C ASP A 379 1.80 22.47 2.31
N GLY A 380 1.41 21.42 1.58
CA GLY A 380 1.51 21.36 0.13
C GLY A 380 2.92 21.09 -0.40
N SER A 381 3.86 20.67 0.45
CA SER A 381 5.21 20.30 0.02
C SER A 381 5.25 18.91 -0.62
N VAL A 382 5.90 18.83 -1.78
CA VAL A 382 5.95 17.66 -2.66
C VAL A 382 7.28 16.94 -2.42
N TYR A 383 7.21 15.67 -2.03
CA TYR A 383 8.36 14.78 -1.95
C TYR A 383 8.37 13.88 -3.19
N LEU A 384 9.56 13.57 -3.68
CA LEU A 384 9.77 12.58 -4.73
C LEU A 384 9.60 11.21 -4.06
N ASP A 385 8.59 10.45 -4.47
CA ASP A 385 8.49 9.02 -4.17
C ASP A 385 9.31 8.20 -5.18
#